data_AF-A0A3M1ED30-F1
#
_entry.id   AF-A0A3M1ED30-F1
#
_cell.length_a   1.000
_cell.length_b   1.000
_cell.length_c   1.000
_cell.angle_alpha   90.00
_cell.angle_beta   90.00
_cell.angle_gamma   90.00
#
_symmetry.space_group_name_H-M   'P 1'
#
loop_
_entity.id
_entity.type
_entity.pdbx_description
1 polymer ?
#
loop_
_entity_poly.entity_id
_entity_poly.type
_entity_poly.pdbx_seq_one_letter_code
_entity_poly.pdbx_strand_id
1 'polypeptide(L)'
;VMAGGNATFNPEPMADFIDFFVIGEGEDVVLEIVQAYREVRRADRETQLRRMAQIPGVYVPRFYAPRYYAEDGTLSGIEPLVDEAAPFITKRIVPLLPPPVTRFILPHTDVVFNRASVEIQRGCTRGCRFCHAGMVFRPVRERSLAELLETIDAIVRETGHEEIGLLSLSSSDYTQIAPLVKAIAEKYDPRTLSISLPSLRIESFSAELADMLAGGRKTGFTFAPEAATDRLREVINKPIPTQSLLETAEEVYRRGWQLIKLYFMIGQPTETDEDVRAIARLAKEVYRIGKKHHGRRAKVRIGVSTFVPKPHTPFQWASLCPLDEIARKQLLLREELGGARGILYNWNNPEESLLEAVLSRGDRRLGAVIRGAWERGAKFDAWGDQFRPQAWWDAFAAEGLDPAWYAHRPRLADEVFPWDHIGAGVEKRWLLMDWYASQRGEVKVDCRNHCYHCGILTAFKGIRANTPPQAWQCPPVRNPRWQQLAEAGEIIGLTPVVRENMKRARVPEV
;
A
#
# COMPACT_ATOMS: atom_id res chain seq x y z
N VAL A 1 -3.92 -25.66 -1.28
CA VAL A 1 -3.20 -24.43 -0.91
C VAL A 1 -4.05 -23.23 -1.29
N MET A 2 -4.48 -22.46 -0.29
CA MET A 2 -5.18 -21.19 -0.49
C MET A 2 -4.20 -20.05 -0.18
N ALA A 3 -4.17 -19.01 -1.02
CA ALA A 3 -3.38 -17.81 -0.77
C ALA A 3 -4.27 -16.56 -0.77
N GLY A 4 -3.86 -15.52 -0.05
CA GLY A 4 -4.58 -14.26 0.07
C GLY A 4 -3.64 -13.10 0.39
N GLY A 5 -4.22 -11.93 0.63
CA GLY A 5 -3.48 -10.71 0.92
C GLY A 5 -3.00 -9.96 -0.32
N ASN A 6 -2.27 -8.87 -0.11
CA ASN A 6 -2.01 -7.89 -1.19
C ASN A 6 -1.18 -8.42 -2.37
N ALA A 7 -0.41 -9.49 -2.19
CA ALA A 7 0.38 -10.04 -3.28
C ALA A 7 -0.49 -10.71 -4.36
N THR A 8 -1.76 -11.06 -4.06
CA THR A 8 -2.62 -11.81 -4.99
C THR A 8 -3.22 -10.97 -6.11
N PHE A 9 -3.01 -9.65 -6.09
CA PHE A 9 -3.49 -8.76 -7.15
C PHE A 9 -2.76 -8.93 -8.50
N ASN A 10 -1.62 -9.64 -8.52
CA ASN A 10 -1.12 -10.32 -9.72
C ASN A 10 -0.81 -11.79 -9.35
N PRO A 11 -1.77 -12.71 -9.52
CA PRO A 11 -1.60 -14.09 -9.07
C PRO A 11 -0.81 -14.96 -10.07
N GLU A 12 -0.66 -14.51 -11.31
CA GLU A 12 -0.19 -15.31 -12.44
C GLU A 12 1.19 -15.97 -12.24
N PRO A 13 2.21 -15.28 -11.69
CA PRO A 13 3.51 -15.90 -11.46
C PRO A 13 3.46 -17.11 -10.51
N MET A 14 2.47 -17.16 -9.61
CA MET A 14 2.32 -18.21 -8.61
C MET A 14 1.22 -19.24 -8.96
N ALA A 15 0.63 -19.14 -10.15
CA ALA A 15 -0.53 -19.93 -10.57
C ALA A 15 -0.29 -21.45 -10.50
N ASP A 16 0.92 -21.92 -10.77
CA ASP A 16 1.26 -23.35 -10.79
C ASP A 16 1.32 -23.98 -9.38
N PHE A 17 1.42 -23.16 -8.33
CA PHE A 17 1.67 -23.62 -6.95
C PHE A 17 0.47 -23.48 -6.02
N ILE A 18 -0.53 -22.69 -6.42
CA ILE A 18 -1.65 -22.30 -5.57
C ILE A 18 -2.95 -22.84 -6.18
N ASP A 19 -3.77 -23.50 -5.35
CA ASP A 19 -5.03 -24.06 -5.82
C ASP A 19 -6.05 -22.98 -6.12
N PHE A 20 -6.15 -21.99 -5.23
CA PHE A 20 -6.95 -20.81 -5.46
C PHE A 20 -6.47 -19.63 -4.63
N PHE A 21 -6.66 -18.44 -5.19
CA PHE A 21 -6.36 -17.16 -4.59
C PHE A 21 -7.64 -16.49 -4.12
N VAL A 22 -7.59 -15.90 -2.93
CA VAL A 22 -8.59 -14.95 -2.46
C VAL A 22 -8.09 -13.55 -2.79
N ILE A 23 -8.89 -12.82 -3.58
CA ILE A 23 -8.58 -11.44 -3.98
C ILE A 23 -9.28 -10.47 -3.05
N GLY A 24 -8.51 -9.63 -2.37
CA GLY A 24 -9.03 -8.63 -1.44
C GLY A 24 -9.13 -9.13 0.00
N GLU A 25 -10.23 -8.77 0.65
CA GLU A 25 -10.42 -8.93 2.10
C GLU A 25 -10.99 -10.32 2.44
N GLY A 26 -10.41 -10.95 3.46
CA GLY A 26 -10.61 -12.37 3.77
C GLY A 26 -11.75 -12.66 4.74
N GLU A 27 -12.24 -11.64 5.43
CA GLU A 27 -13.14 -11.75 6.59
C GLU A 27 -14.42 -12.55 6.31
N ASP A 28 -15.16 -12.21 5.25
CA ASP A 28 -16.41 -12.89 4.91
C ASP A 28 -16.15 -14.14 4.05
N VAL A 29 -15.25 -14.02 3.08
CA VAL A 29 -15.01 -15.05 2.06
C VAL A 29 -14.41 -16.32 2.66
N VAL A 30 -13.64 -16.23 3.75
CA VAL A 30 -13.12 -17.44 4.43
C VAL A 30 -14.25 -18.30 4.99
N LEU A 31 -15.34 -17.69 5.47
CA LEU A 31 -16.51 -18.41 5.97
C LEU A 31 -17.27 -19.08 4.82
N GLU A 32 -17.45 -18.37 3.71
CA GLU A 32 -18.04 -18.90 2.48
C GLU A 32 -17.25 -20.10 1.94
N ILE A 33 -15.91 -20.00 1.92
CA ILE A 33 -15.02 -21.09 1.50
C ILE A 33 -15.18 -22.30 2.41
N VAL A 34 -15.18 -22.12 3.73
CA VAL A 34 -15.35 -23.24 4.67
C VAL A 34 -16.70 -23.91 4.48
N GLN A 35 -17.78 -23.13 4.30
CA GLN A 35 -19.11 -23.67 4.06
C GLN A 35 -19.18 -24.45 2.74
N ALA A 36 -18.71 -23.85 1.65
CA ALA A 36 -18.68 -24.47 0.34
C ALA A 36 -17.81 -25.74 0.35
N TYR A 37 -16.65 -25.72 1.00
CA TYR A 37 -15.79 -26.89 1.11
C TYR A 37 -16.45 -28.01 1.90
N ARG A 38 -17.20 -27.70 2.97
CA ARG A 38 -17.93 -28.72 3.74
C ARG A 38 -18.92 -29.52 2.88
N GLU A 39 -19.52 -28.91 1.88
CA GLU A 39 -20.46 -29.54 0.94
C GLU A 39 -19.76 -30.58 0.06
N VAL A 40 -18.53 -30.28 -0.39
CA VAL A 40 -17.77 -31.07 -1.37
C VAL A 40 -16.53 -31.76 -0.80
N ARG A 41 -16.32 -31.74 0.53
CA ARG A 41 -15.09 -32.25 1.18
C ARG A 41 -14.77 -33.72 0.93
N ARG A 42 -15.77 -34.52 0.51
CA ARG A 42 -15.63 -35.94 0.17
C ARG A 42 -15.57 -36.18 -1.35
N ALA A 43 -15.81 -35.15 -2.15
CA ALA A 43 -15.66 -35.21 -3.60
C ALA A 43 -14.19 -35.16 -4.00
N ASP A 44 -13.91 -35.46 -5.26
CA ASP A 44 -12.58 -35.33 -5.84
C ASP A 44 -12.14 -33.85 -5.93
N ARG A 45 -10.85 -33.65 -6.18
CA ARG A 45 -10.23 -32.32 -6.20
C ARG A 45 -10.80 -31.40 -7.28
N GLU A 46 -11.17 -31.93 -8.45
CA GLU A 46 -11.76 -31.14 -9.53
C GLU A 46 -13.09 -30.55 -9.08
N THR A 47 -13.96 -31.39 -8.52
CA THR A 47 -15.25 -30.98 -7.98
C THR A 47 -15.09 -29.94 -6.85
N GLN A 48 -14.11 -30.15 -5.95
CA GLN A 48 -13.82 -29.18 -4.88
C GLN A 48 -13.44 -27.81 -5.45
N LEU A 49 -12.55 -27.77 -6.43
CA LEU A 49 -12.07 -26.50 -7.00
C LEU A 49 -13.14 -25.81 -7.86
N ARG A 50 -13.96 -26.55 -8.61
CA ARG A 50 -15.12 -26.00 -9.32
C ARG A 50 -16.08 -25.32 -8.37
N ARG A 51 -16.31 -25.92 -7.19
CA ARG A 51 -17.13 -25.30 -6.15
C ARG A 51 -16.50 -24.01 -5.61
N MET A 52 -15.17 -23.97 -5.45
CA MET A 52 -14.47 -22.75 -5.01
C MET A 52 -14.53 -21.64 -6.06
N ALA A 53 -14.46 -21.98 -7.36
CA ALA A 53 -14.49 -21.00 -8.46
C ALA A 53 -15.80 -20.19 -8.53
N GLN A 54 -16.90 -20.75 -7.99
CA GLN A 54 -18.20 -20.09 -7.91
C GLN A 54 -18.27 -19.02 -6.81
N ILE A 55 -17.29 -18.97 -5.90
CA ILE A 55 -17.29 -18.01 -4.80
C ILE A 55 -16.75 -16.68 -5.32
N PRO A 56 -17.50 -15.57 -5.23
CA PRO A 56 -17.03 -14.27 -5.68
C PRO A 56 -15.68 -13.90 -5.05
N GLY A 57 -14.77 -13.35 -5.85
CA GLY A 57 -13.44 -12.94 -5.40
C GLY A 57 -12.44 -14.09 -5.20
N VAL A 58 -12.84 -15.33 -5.49
CA VAL A 58 -11.94 -16.48 -5.56
C VAL A 58 -11.49 -16.69 -7.01
N TYR A 59 -10.18 -16.77 -7.22
CA TYR A 59 -9.55 -17.06 -8.50
C TYR A 59 -8.91 -18.44 -8.45
N VAL A 60 -9.30 -19.36 -9.34
CA VAL A 60 -8.79 -20.74 -9.40
C VAL A 60 -7.95 -20.91 -10.68
N PRO A 61 -6.61 -20.75 -10.64
CA PRO A 61 -5.79 -20.53 -11.84
C PRO A 61 -5.89 -21.63 -12.91
N ARG A 62 -6.03 -22.89 -12.47
CA ARG A 62 -6.12 -24.04 -13.37
C ARG A 62 -7.34 -24.04 -14.30
N PHE A 63 -8.34 -23.20 -14.02
CA PHE A 63 -9.52 -23.03 -14.87
C PHE A 63 -9.40 -21.84 -15.82
N TYR A 64 -8.18 -21.33 -16.01
CA TYR A 64 -7.91 -20.24 -16.93
C TYR A 64 -6.73 -20.60 -17.81
N ALA A 65 -6.79 -20.23 -19.09
CA ALA A 65 -5.68 -20.36 -20.03
C ALA A 65 -5.23 -18.97 -20.52
N PRO A 66 -3.94 -18.61 -20.33
CA PRO A 66 -3.38 -17.44 -20.97
C PRO A 66 -3.18 -17.70 -22.48
N ARG A 67 -3.47 -16.69 -23.29
CA ARG A 67 -3.16 -16.65 -24.72
C ARG A 67 -2.13 -15.56 -25.00
N TYR A 68 -1.22 -15.83 -25.93
CA TYR A 68 -0.11 -14.94 -26.28
C TYR A 68 -0.10 -14.66 -27.78
N TYR A 69 0.34 -13.46 -28.14
CA TYR A 69 0.66 -13.13 -29.53
C TYR A 69 1.93 -13.87 -29.95
N ALA A 70 1.93 -14.41 -31.18
CA ALA A 70 3.05 -15.20 -31.69
C ALA A 70 4.25 -14.32 -32.05
N GLU A 71 3.99 -13.05 -32.36
CA GLU A 71 4.97 -12.09 -32.86
C GLU A 71 5.93 -11.60 -31.77
N ASP A 72 5.41 -11.29 -30.58
CA ASP A 72 6.18 -10.62 -29.50
C ASP A 72 6.06 -11.30 -28.12
N GLY A 73 5.26 -12.36 -28.02
CA GLY A 73 5.03 -13.10 -26.78
C GLY A 73 4.31 -12.30 -25.70
N THR A 74 3.69 -11.16 -26.02
CA THR A 74 2.81 -10.43 -25.10
C THR A 74 1.48 -11.17 -24.94
N LEU A 75 0.83 -10.95 -23.80
CA LEU A 75 -0.44 -11.58 -23.48
C LEU A 75 -1.55 -10.94 -24.33
N SER A 76 -2.38 -11.77 -24.97
CA SER A 76 -3.59 -11.31 -25.67
C SER A 76 -4.85 -11.41 -24.81
N GLY A 77 -4.85 -12.31 -23.81
CA GLY A 77 -5.96 -12.50 -22.89
C GLY A 77 -5.77 -13.69 -21.97
N ILE A 78 -6.63 -13.80 -20.96
CA ILE A 78 -6.75 -14.98 -20.09
C ILE A 78 -8.21 -15.41 -20.13
N GLU A 79 -8.47 -16.63 -20.58
CA GLU A 79 -9.83 -17.13 -20.82
C GLU A 79 -10.20 -18.21 -19.81
N PRO A 80 -11.42 -18.18 -19.25
CA PRO A 80 -11.92 -19.28 -18.44
C PRO A 80 -12.12 -20.53 -19.30
N LEU A 81 -11.82 -21.69 -18.71
CA LEU A 81 -11.92 -23.02 -19.32
C LEU A 81 -13.19 -23.78 -18.91
N VAL A 82 -13.93 -23.25 -17.94
CA VAL A 82 -15.12 -23.86 -17.35
C VAL A 82 -16.15 -22.79 -17.03
N ASP A 83 -17.43 -23.12 -17.07
CA ASP A 83 -18.53 -22.17 -16.87
C ASP A 83 -18.58 -21.59 -15.45
N GLU A 84 -18.10 -22.34 -14.46
CA GLU A 84 -18.05 -21.91 -13.07
C GLU A 84 -17.00 -20.83 -12.81
N ALA A 85 -16.02 -20.66 -13.70
CA ALA A 85 -14.94 -19.70 -13.55
C ALA A 85 -15.34 -18.35 -14.17
N ALA A 86 -15.47 -17.32 -13.34
CA ALA A 86 -15.82 -15.99 -13.83
C ALA A 86 -14.66 -15.39 -14.66
N PRO A 87 -14.92 -14.77 -15.83
CA PRO A 87 -13.86 -14.18 -16.66
C PRO A 87 -13.14 -13.00 -16.00
N PHE A 88 -13.77 -12.36 -15.01
CA PHE A 88 -13.20 -11.23 -14.28
C PHE A 88 -13.49 -11.34 -12.78
N ILE A 89 -12.44 -11.36 -11.96
CA ILE A 89 -12.53 -11.57 -10.51
C ILE A 89 -12.45 -10.23 -9.79
N THR A 90 -13.57 -9.73 -9.29
CA THR A 90 -13.59 -8.51 -8.48
C THR A 90 -13.19 -8.83 -7.03
N LYS A 91 -12.29 -8.04 -6.46
CA LYS A 91 -11.85 -8.20 -5.07
C LYS A 91 -13.01 -8.16 -4.08
N ARG A 92 -12.84 -8.85 -2.95
CA ARG A 92 -13.72 -8.76 -1.78
C ARG A 92 -13.39 -7.55 -0.92
N ILE A 93 -14.43 -6.95 -0.35
CA ILE A 93 -14.33 -5.91 0.67
C ILE A 93 -15.41 -6.12 1.72
N VAL A 94 -15.11 -5.81 2.98
CA VAL A 94 -16.13 -5.63 4.02
C VAL A 94 -16.63 -4.19 4.02
N PRO A 95 -17.96 -3.95 4.09
CA PRO A 95 -18.49 -2.58 4.13
C PRO A 95 -18.11 -1.82 5.40
N LEU A 96 -18.03 -2.54 6.52
CA LEU A 96 -17.64 -2.08 7.85
C LEU A 96 -16.46 -2.92 8.33
N LEU A 97 -15.50 -2.31 9.02
CA LEU A 97 -14.39 -3.08 9.58
C LEU A 97 -14.91 -4.02 10.67
N PRO A 98 -14.46 -5.29 10.72
CA PRO A 98 -14.89 -6.25 11.74
C PRO A 98 -14.40 -5.80 13.13
N PRO A 99 -14.96 -6.31 14.23
CA PRO A 99 -14.41 -6.02 15.57
C PRO A 99 -12.90 -6.31 15.65
N PRO A 100 -12.09 -5.43 16.28
CA PRO A 100 -10.66 -5.67 16.44
C PRO A 100 -10.35 -6.91 17.27
N VAL A 101 -9.20 -7.52 17.01
CA VAL A 101 -8.68 -8.60 17.86
C VAL A 101 -8.15 -7.99 19.16
N THR A 102 -8.65 -8.49 20.30
CA THR A 102 -8.25 -8.02 21.64
C THR A 102 -7.47 -9.06 22.43
N ARG A 103 -7.57 -10.35 22.05
CA ARG A 103 -6.92 -11.48 22.71
C ARG A 103 -5.84 -12.07 21.80
N PHE A 104 -4.66 -11.47 21.86
CA PHE A 104 -3.51 -11.91 21.06
C PHE A 104 -2.87 -13.17 21.65
N ILE A 105 -2.25 -13.99 20.78
CA ILE A 105 -1.35 -15.05 21.22
C ILE A 105 -0.08 -14.37 21.72
N LEU A 106 0.24 -14.54 23.01
CA LEU A 106 1.43 -13.95 23.61
C LEU A 106 2.63 -14.90 23.43
N PRO A 107 3.73 -14.45 22.81
CA PRO A 107 4.94 -15.25 22.70
C PRO A 107 5.62 -15.35 24.08
N HIS A 108 6.19 -16.52 24.39
CA HIS A 108 7.03 -16.72 25.59
C HIS A 108 8.51 -16.30 25.35
N THR A 109 8.77 -15.56 24.28
CA THR A 109 10.10 -15.09 23.89
C THR A 109 10.00 -13.67 23.33
N ASP A 110 11.11 -12.95 23.30
CA ASP A 110 11.15 -11.63 22.70
C ASP A 110 10.87 -11.72 21.20
N VAL A 111 10.00 -10.83 20.72
CA VAL A 111 9.63 -10.72 19.31
C VAL A 111 10.03 -9.37 18.75
N VAL A 112 10.35 -9.33 17.45
CA VAL A 112 10.84 -8.13 16.73
C VAL A 112 9.89 -6.94 16.88
N PHE A 113 8.58 -7.20 16.96
CA PHE A 113 7.56 -6.19 17.24
C PHE A 113 6.75 -6.56 18.49
N ASN A 114 7.31 -6.31 19.68
CA ASN A 114 6.64 -6.58 20.94
C ASN A 114 5.60 -5.48 21.29
N ARG A 115 4.55 -5.38 20.47
CA ARG A 115 3.44 -4.43 20.63
C ARG A 115 2.14 -5.00 20.11
N ALA A 116 1.01 -4.61 20.70
CA ALA A 116 -0.29 -4.92 20.14
C ALA A 116 -0.59 -3.95 18.99
N SER A 117 -1.20 -4.43 17.91
CA SER A 117 -1.56 -3.58 16.76
C SER A 117 -3.07 -3.42 16.66
N VAL A 118 -3.55 -2.18 16.56
CA VAL A 118 -4.97 -1.85 16.39
C VAL A 118 -5.15 -1.11 15.07
N GLU A 119 -5.91 -1.69 14.14
CA GLU A 119 -6.23 -1.05 12.86
C GLU A 119 -7.23 0.09 13.07
N ILE A 120 -6.77 1.35 12.94
CA ILE A 120 -7.62 2.54 13.13
C ILE A 120 -8.39 2.91 11.85
N GLN A 121 -7.83 2.57 10.69
CA GLN A 121 -8.45 2.76 9.38
C GLN A 121 -7.84 1.79 8.36
N ARG A 122 -8.62 1.47 7.33
CA ARG A 122 -8.19 0.68 6.18
C ARG A 122 -8.30 1.50 4.91
N GLY A 123 -7.25 1.48 4.09
CA GLY A 123 -7.14 2.27 2.86
C GLY A 123 -6.48 3.65 3.06
N CYS A 124 -6.27 4.36 1.95
CA CYS A 124 -5.70 5.71 1.92
C CYS A 124 -6.30 6.54 0.78
N THR A 125 -6.59 7.83 1.02
CA THR A 125 -7.20 8.74 0.02
C THR A 125 -6.20 9.58 -0.77
N ARG A 126 -4.93 9.60 -0.36
CA ARG A 126 -3.89 10.47 -0.94
C ARG A 126 -3.53 10.15 -2.39
N GLY A 127 -3.69 8.90 -2.83
CA GLY A 127 -3.56 8.54 -4.24
C GLY A 127 -2.15 8.69 -4.83
N CYS A 128 -1.10 8.38 -4.07
CA CYS A 128 0.26 8.33 -4.62
C CYS A 128 0.35 7.28 -5.74
N ARG A 129 0.92 7.66 -6.88
CA ARG A 129 0.82 6.91 -8.16
C ARG A 129 1.62 5.62 -8.22
N PHE A 130 2.60 5.46 -7.34
CA PHE A 130 3.38 4.23 -7.16
C PHE A 130 2.78 3.28 -6.10
N CYS A 131 1.86 3.77 -5.27
CA CYS A 131 1.48 3.07 -4.04
C CYS A 131 0.41 2.01 -4.33
N HIS A 132 0.83 0.75 -4.41
CA HIS A 132 -0.06 -0.40 -4.58
C HIS A 132 -1.18 -0.43 -3.55
N ALA A 133 -0.83 -0.37 -2.26
CA ALA A 133 -1.77 -0.37 -1.15
C ALA A 133 -2.79 0.79 -1.23
N GLY A 134 -2.36 1.97 -1.69
CA GLY A 134 -3.22 3.14 -1.85
C GLY A 134 -4.31 2.99 -2.91
N MET A 135 -4.16 2.03 -3.83
CA MET A 135 -5.15 1.69 -4.85
C MET A 135 -5.98 0.47 -4.45
N VAL A 136 -5.34 -0.63 -4.06
CA VAL A 136 -6.04 -1.91 -3.82
C VAL A 136 -6.85 -1.95 -2.53
N PHE A 137 -6.58 -1.10 -1.54
CA PHE A 137 -7.39 -1.04 -0.30
C PHE A 137 -8.56 -0.05 -0.35
N ARG A 138 -8.77 0.67 -1.46
CA ARG A 138 -9.94 1.55 -1.59
C ARG A 138 -11.22 0.72 -1.51
N PRO A 139 -12.29 1.20 -0.85
CA PRO A 139 -12.49 2.52 -0.23
C PRO A 139 -11.86 2.65 1.16
N VAL A 140 -11.68 3.90 1.62
CA VAL A 140 -11.22 4.17 2.99
C VAL A 140 -12.35 4.03 3.98
N ARG A 141 -12.10 3.25 5.04
CA ARG A 141 -13.00 2.98 6.17
C ARG A 141 -12.25 3.27 7.47
N GLU A 142 -12.91 3.94 8.40
CA GLU A 142 -12.34 4.37 9.67
C GLU A 142 -13.11 3.75 10.84
N ARG A 143 -12.43 3.46 11.95
CA ARG A 143 -13.07 3.07 13.20
C ARG A 143 -13.53 4.27 14.00
N SER A 144 -14.52 4.06 14.86
CA SER A 144 -14.95 5.10 15.79
C SER A 144 -13.97 5.24 16.95
N LEU A 145 -13.88 6.45 17.53
CA LEU A 145 -13.06 6.71 18.70
C LEU A 145 -13.45 5.81 19.89
N ALA A 146 -14.75 5.66 20.14
CA ALA A 146 -15.27 4.84 21.25
C ALA A 146 -14.83 3.37 21.12
N GLU A 147 -15.03 2.77 19.95
CA GLU A 147 -14.62 1.39 19.65
C GLU A 147 -13.10 1.20 19.85
N LEU A 148 -12.29 2.18 19.44
CA LEU A 148 -10.85 2.12 19.59
C LEU A 148 -10.41 2.18 21.06
N LEU A 149 -11.01 3.05 21.87
CA LEU A 149 -10.69 3.14 23.29
C LEU A 149 -11.08 1.86 24.04
N GLU A 150 -12.28 1.33 23.80
CA GLU A 150 -12.71 0.05 24.36
C GLU A 150 -11.81 -1.12 23.94
N THR A 151 -11.39 -1.12 22.68
CA THR A 151 -10.45 -2.12 22.15
C THR A 151 -9.10 -2.05 22.85
N ILE A 152 -8.54 -0.85 23.00
CA ILE A 152 -7.24 -0.65 23.66
C ILE A 152 -7.32 -1.09 25.13
N ASP A 153 -8.39 -0.74 25.83
CA ASP A 153 -8.62 -1.19 27.21
C ASP A 153 -8.65 -2.71 27.33
N ALA A 154 -9.38 -3.36 26.44
CA ALA A 154 -9.46 -4.81 26.39
C ALA A 154 -8.07 -5.41 26.13
N ILE A 155 -7.32 -4.88 25.17
CA ILE A 155 -5.97 -5.38 24.86
C ILE A 155 -5.05 -5.28 26.08
N VAL A 156 -4.96 -4.11 26.71
CA VAL A 156 -4.10 -3.90 27.88
C VAL A 156 -4.47 -4.87 29.00
N ARG A 157 -5.77 -5.05 29.26
CA ARG A 157 -6.27 -5.96 30.30
C ARG A 157 -6.00 -7.44 30.00
N GLU A 158 -6.22 -7.87 28.76
CA GLU A 158 -6.10 -9.29 28.38
C GLU A 158 -4.66 -9.72 28.11
N THR A 159 -3.77 -8.79 27.74
CA THR A 159 -2.43 -9.11 27.25
C THR A 159 -1.26 -8.51 28.04
N GLY A 160 -1.49 -7.43 28.77
CA GLY A 160 -0.41 -6.71 29.46
C GLY A 160 0.59 -6.00 28.54
N HIS A 161 0.27 -5.81 27.25
CA HIS A 161 1.15 -5.07 26.33
C HIS A 161 1.36 -3.61 26.79
N GLU A 162 2.63 -3.19 26.80
CA GLU A 162 3.06 -1.82 27.16
C GLU A 162 3.21 -0.88 25.94
N GLU A 163 2.95 -1.38 24.73
CA GLU A 163 2.98 -0.59 23.48
C GLU A 163 1.78 -0.95 22.59
N ILE A 164 1.06 0.09 22.13
CA ILE A 164 0.00 -0.03 21.12
C ILE A 164 0.47 0.63 19.82
N GLY A 165 0.54 -0.14 18.74
CA GLY A 165 0.73 0.34 17.38
C GLY A 165 -0.60 0.68 16.72
N LEU A 166 -0.82 1.95 16.36
CA LEU A 166 -1.99 2.36 15.59
C LEU A 166 -1.77 2.08 14.10
N LEU A 167 -2.26 0.93 13.64
CA LEU A 167 -2.04 0.41 12.31
C LEU A 167 -2.92 1.15 11.28
N SER A 168 -2.28 1.73 10.27
CA SER A 168 -2.94 2.19 9.04
C SER A 168 -1.93 2.46 7.93
N LEU A 169 -2.43 2.80 6.73
CA LEU A 169 -1.59 3.27 5.62
C LEU A 169 -1.14 4.74 5.77
N SER A 170 -1.77 5.52 6.64
CA SER A 170 -1.47 6.94 6.86
C SER A 170 -2.11 7.42 8.17
N SER A 171 -1.50 7.15 9.32
CA SER A 171 -2.20 7.28 10.62
C SER A 171 -2.60 8.72 10.96
N SER A 172 -1.85 9.69 10.45
CA SER A 172 -2.16 11.11 10.56
C SER A 172 -3.36 11.55 9.71
N ASP A 173 -3.77 10.77 8.70
CA ASP A 173 -4.97 11.04 7.90
C ASP A 173 -6.28 10.57 8.56
N TYR A 174 -6.20 9.77 9.63
CA TYR A 174 -7.37 9.33 10.38
C TYR A 174 -8.07 10.53 11.02
N THR A 175 -9.36 10.70 10.73
CA THR A 175 -10.13 11.90 11.11
C THR A 175 -10.08 12.22 12.61
N GLN A 176 -9.96 11.20 13.47
CA GLN A 176 -9.97 11.36 14.93
C GLN A 176 -8.62 11.07 15.59
N ILE A 177 -7.50 11.21 14.86
CA ILE A 177 -6.16 10.88 15.40
C ILE A 177 -5.79 11.71 16.64
N ALA A 178 -5.97 13.03 16.60
CA ALA A 178 -5.66 13.88 17.76
C ALA A 178 -6.56 13.57 18.97
N PRO A 179 -7.90 13.48 18.84
CA PRO A 179 -8.77 13.02 19.92
C PRO A 179 -8.40 11.64 20.49
N LEU A 180 -8.02 10.69 19.64
CA LEU A 180 -7.62 9.35 20.06
C LEU A 180 -6.33 9.37 20.88
N VAL A 181 -5.28 10.01 20.37
CA VAL A 181 -4.00 10.09 21.09
C VAL A 181 -4.17 10.82 22.42
N LYS A 182 -4.95 11.92 22.43
CA LYS A 182 -5.27 12.66 23.65
C LYS A 182 -5.98 11.78 24.68
N ALA A 183 -7.05 11.09 24.28
CA ALA A 183 -7.81 10.23 25.19
C ALA A 183 -6.98 9.08 25.76
N ILE A 184 -6.07 8.50 24.97
CA ILE A 184 -5.14 7.47 25.46
C ILE A 184 -4.15 8.08 26.48
N ALA A 185 -3.57 9.25 26.17
CA ALA A 185 -2.61 9.92 27.04
C ALA A 185 -3.23 10.43 28.37
N GLU A 186 -4.51 10.79 28.37
CA GLU A 186 -5.25 11.17 29.59
C GLU A 186 -5.57 9.96 30.47
N LYS A 187 -5.76 8.78 29.86
CA LYS A 187 -6.17 7.56 30.56
C LYS A 187 -4.99 6.74 31.08
N TYR A 188 -3.90 6.68 30.33
CA TYR A 188 -2.76 5.81 30.62
C TYR A 188 -1.50 6.61 30.91
N ASP A 189 -0.74 6.19 31.93
CA ASP A 189 0.58 6.76 32.20
C ASP A 189 1.53 6.41 31.05
N PRO A 190 2.24 7.37 30.43
CA PRO A 190 3.20 7.11 29.35
C PRO A 190 4.32 6.14 29.72
N ARG A 191 4.56 5.91 31.02
CA ARG A 191 5.53 4.93 31.53
C ARG A 191 4.99 3.50 31.51
N THR A 192 3.67 3.31 31.47
CA THR A 192 3.02 2.00 31.45
C THR A 192 2.43 1.64 30.08
N LEU A 193 2.03 2.64 29.29
CA LEU A 193 1.55 2.43 27.93
C LEU A 193 2.12 3.48 26.96
N SER A 194 2.81 3.00 25.94
CA SER A 194 3.35 3.82 24.85
C SER A 194 2.55 3.65 23.57
N ILE A 195 2.45 4.72 22.79
CA ILE A 195 1.76 4.72 21.48
C ILE A 195 2.81 4.79 20.37
N SER A 196 2.66 3.92 19.39
CA SER A 196 3.47 3.90 18.19
C SER A 196 2.59 4.23 16.99
N LEU A 197 2.98 5.28 16.25
CA LEU A 197 2.32 5.66 15.00
C LEU A 197 3.21 5.26 13.83
N PRO A 198 3.05 4.04 13.27
CA PRO A 198 3.67 3.72 12.01
C PRO A 198 3.10 4.64 10.91
N SER A 199 3.92 4.96 9.90
CA SER A 199 3.47 5.62 8.67
C SER A 199 2.91 7.05 8.84
N LEU A 200 3.66 7.94 9.49
CA LEU A 200 3.32 9.36 9.61
C LEU A 200 3.59 10.13 8.30
N ARG A 201 2.56 10.81 7.80
CA ARG A 201 2.69 11.80 6.71
C ARG A 201 2.89 13.20 7.27
N ILE A 202 3.83 13.93 6.66
CA ILE A 202 4.20 15.30 7.06
C ILE A 202 3.00 16.25 7.00
N GLU A 203 2.19 16.19 5.92
CA GLU A 203 1.10 17.16 5.68
C GLU A 203 0.00 17.15 6.74
N SER A 204 -0.15 16.03 7.44
CA SER A 204 -1.18 15.80 8.45
C SER A 204 -0.61 15.68 9.87
N PHE A 205 0.70 15.91 10.02
CA PHE A 205 1.36 15.86 11.30
C PHE A 205 1.28 17.24 11.97
N SER A 206 0.54 17.35 13.08
CA SER A 206 0.41 18.58 13.84
C SER A 206 1.46 18.70 14.94
N ALA A 207 1.81 19.92 15.31
CA ALA A 207 2.65 20.19 16.48
C ALA A 207 2.06 19.59 17.77
N GLU A 208 0.74 19.63 17.91
CA GLU A 208 -0.01 19.02 19.01
C GLU A 208 0.21 17.50 19.07
N LEU A 209 0.14 16.79 17.93
CA LEU A 209 0.41 15.36 17.88
C LEU A 209 1.87 15.06 18.25
N ALA A 210 2.80 15.92 17.84
CA ALA A 210 4.21 15.81 18.21
C ALA A 210 4.42 15.95 19.73
N ASP A 211 3.73 16.90 20.38
CA ASP A 211 3.78 17.12 21.82
C ASP A 211 3.23 15.90 22.59
N MET A 212 2.11 15.34 22.14
CA MET A 212 1.53 14.15 22.76
C MET A 212 2.45 12.92 22.66
N LEU A 213 3.15 12.74 21.53
CA LEU A 213 4.09 11.64 21.35
C LEU A 213 5.42 11.84 22.09
N ALA A 214 5.77 13.08 22.45
CA ALA A 214 7.04 13.40 23.08
C ALA A 214 7.18 12.84 24.51
N GLY A 215 6.08 12.47 25.15
CA GLY A 215 6.06 11.85 26.48
C GLY A 215 6.57 10.40 26.52
N GLY A 216 6.60 9.71 25.37
CA GLY A 216 7.06 8.32 25.24
C GLY A 216 8.54 8.15 24.90
N ARG A 217 8.97 6.90 24.65
CA ARG A 217 10.34 6.58 24.21
C ARG A 217 10.62 7.12 22.80
N LYS A 218 11.60 8.01 22.67
CA LYS A 218 11.95 8.68 21.39
C LYS A 218 12.91 7.84 20.53
N THR A 219 12.40 6.85 19.80
CA THR A 219 13.19 5.87 19.00
C THR A 219 13.58 6.34 17.57
N GLY A 220 13.40 7.64 17.29
CA GLY A 220 13.69 8.29 16.00
C GLY A 220 12.43 8.53 15.17
N PHE A 221 12.36 9.67 14.50
CA PHE A 221 11.18 10.09 13.73
C PHE A 221 11.37 9.78 12.25
N THR A 222 10.35 9.29 11.55
CA THR A 222 10.46 8.88 10.14
C THR A 222 9.61 9.75 9.24
N PHE A 223 10.21 10.31 8.20
CA PHE A 223 9.52 10.93 7.08
C PHE A 223 9.73 10.11 5.81
N ALA A 224 8.70 10.02 4.98
CA ALA A 224 8.76 9.36 3.69
C ALA A 224 8.43 10.38 2.59
N PRO A 225 9.36 11.27 2.20
CA PRO A 225 9.15 12.19 1.09
C PRO A 225 9.10 11.51 -0.28
N GLU A 226 9.78 10.35 -0.44
CA GLU A 226 9.94 9.56 -1.67
C GLU A 226 10.66 10.24 -2.84
N ALA A 227 10.54 11.55 -2.95
CA ALA A 227 11.29 12.40 -3.87
C ALA A 227 11.73 13.68 -3.16
N ALA A 228 12.87 14.23 -3.57
CA ALA A 228 13.47 15.38 -2.89
C ALA A 228 13.01 16.74 -3.44
N THR A 229 12.76 16.84 -4.74
CA THR A 229 12.26 18.05 -5.40
C THR A 229 10.73 18.10 -5.35
N ASP A 230 10.15 19.30 -5.31
CA ASP A 230 8.70 19.49 -5.41
C ASP A 230 8.13 18.94 -6.73
N ARG A 231 8.80 19.21 -7.86
CA ARG A 231 8.42 18.68 -9.18
C ARG A 231 8.23 17.15 -9.19
N LEU A 232 9.23 16.38 -8.77
CA LEU A 232 9.13 14.91 -8.78
C LEU A 232 8.10 14.41 -7.75
N ARG A 233 7.90 15.14 -6.64
CA ARG A 233 6.83 14.90 -5.68
C ARG A 233 5.44 15.10 -6.29
N GLU A 234 5.26 16.08 -7.15
CA GLU A 234 4.01 16.30 -7.92
C GLU A 234 3.78 15.16 -8.92
N VAL A 235 4.83 14.72 -9.63
CA VAL A 235 4.77 13.59 -10.59
C VAL A 235 4.27 12.31 -9.90
N ILE A 236 4.74 12.00 -8.68
CA ILE A 236 4.27 10.82 -7.94
C ILE A 236 2.96 11.04 -7.17
N ASN A 237 2.36 12.21 -7.29
CA ASN A 237 1.17 12.66 -6.56
C ASN A 237 1.35 12.61 -5.04
N LYS A 238 2.42 13.23 -4.55
CA LYS A 238 2.75 13.42 -3.13
C LYS A 238 3.28 14.84 -2.90
N PRO A 239 2.46 15.89 -3.14
CA PRO A 239 2.87 17.30 -3.19
C PRO A 239 3.19 17.85 -1.78
N ILE A 240 4.28 17.40 -1.18
CA ILE A 240 4.77 17.90 0.11
C ILE A 240 5.76 19.01 -0.21
N PRO A 241 5.49 20.30 0.09
CA PRO A 241 6.46 21.35 -0.16
C PRO A 241 7.76 21.10 0.62
N THR A 242 8.91 21.33 -0.01
CA THR A 242 10.23 21.17 0.65
C THR A 242 10.29 21.93 1.96
N GLN A 243 9.77 23.16 1.96
CA GLN A 243 9.74 24.04 3.12
C GLN A 243 8.95 23.44 4.29
N SER A 244 7.76 22.89 4.04
CA SER A 244 6.95 22.26 5.08
C SER A 244 7.63 21.04 5.71
N LEU A 245 8.41 20.27 4.92
CA LEU A 245 9.22 19.18 5.45
C LEU A 245 10.32 19.69 6.39
N LEU A 246 11.02 20.76 6.00
CA LEU A 246 12.08 21.35 6.81
C LEU A 246 11.54 21.94 8.13
N GLU A 247 10.42 22.65 8.07
CA GLU A 247 9.72 23.19 9.25
C GLU A 247 9.31 22.06 10.21
N THR A 248 8.74 20.97 9.67
CA THR A 248 8.37 19.80 10.48
C THR A 248 9.60 19.13 11.08
N ALA A 249 10.71 19.03 10.35
CA ALA A 249 11.95 18.49 10.86
C ALA A 249 12.53 19.34 12.00
N GLU A 250 12.48 20.67 11.88
CA GLU A 250 12.86 21.61 12.95
C GLU A 250 12.02 21.39 14.20
N GLU A 251 10.71 21.24 14.03
CA GLU A 251 9.76 21.06 15.13
C GLU A 251 9.96 19.72 15.88
N VAL A 252 10.31 18.67 15.14
CA VAL A 252 10.70 17.36 15.69
C VAL A 252 12.02 17.45 16.46
N TYR A 253 13.05 18.09 15.89
CA TYR A 253 14.33 18.27 16.59
C TYR A 253 14.16 19.14 17.84
N ARG A 254 13.39 20.23 17.78
CA ARG A 254 13.12 21.12 18.92
C ARG A 254 12.52 20.38 20.12
N ARG A 255 11.72 19.33 19.89
CA ARG A 255 11.13 18.48 20.94
C ARG A 255 12.03 17.37 21.47
N GLY A 256 13.28 17.31 21.03
CA GLY A 256 14.29 16.43 21.61
C GLY A 256 14.48 15.09 20.90
N TRP A 257 13.82 14.83 19.77
CA TRP A 257 14.25 13.74 18.90
C TRP A 257 15.64 14.05 18.35
N GLN A 258 16.55 13.09 18.40
CA GLN A 258 17.92 13.26 17.90
C GLN A 258 18.14 12.60 16.54
N LEU A 259 17.20 11.76 16.10
CA LEU A 259 17.29 10.98 14.87
C LEU A 259 16.06 11.22 14.00
N ILE A 260 16.30 11.65 12.76
CA ILE A 260 15.29 11.68 11.70
C ILE A 260 15.67 10.67 10.61
N LYS A 261 14.71 9.86 10.17
CA LYS A 261 14.85 8.92 9.06
C LYS A 261 14.09 9.47 7.85
N LEU A 262 14.70 9.48 6.67
CA LEU A 262 14.10 9.91 5.41
C LEU A 262 14.07 8.74 4.43
N TYR A 263 12.92 8.42 3.86
CA TYR A 263 12.82 7.44 2.77
C TYR A 263 12.63 8.12 1.42
N PHE A 264 13.44 7.70 0.45
CA PHE A 264 13.43 8.17 -0.93
C PHE A 264 13.40 6.97 -1.89
N MET A 265 12.94 7.23 -3.11
CA MET A 265 13.08 6.31 -4.23
C MET A 265 13.95 6.93 -5.33
N ILE A 266 14.68 6.10 -6.07
CA ILE A 266 15.36 6.48 -7.32
C ILE A 266 14.88 5.61 -8.49
N GLY A 267 15.04 6.11 -9.72
CA GLY A 267 14.53 5.44 -10.93
C GLY A 267 13.06 5.76 -11.21
N GLN A 268 12.52 6.83 -10.65
CA GLN A 268 11.12 7.22 -10.84
C GLN A 268 10.85 7.76 -12.26
N PRO A 269 9.61 7.69 -12.76
CA PRO A 269 9.26 8.31 -14.05
C PRO A 269 9.61 9.79 -14.08
N THR A 270 10.22 10.26 -15.18
CA THR A 270 10.69 11.65 -15.38
C THR A 270 11.81 12.13 -14.43
N GLU A 271 12.41 11.23 -13.65
CA GLU A 271 13.52 11.57 -12.74
C GLU A 271 14.79 11.97 -13.52
N THR A 272 15.44 13.02 -13.06
CA THR A 272 16.71 13.56 -13.57
C THR A 272 17.80 13.45 -12.51
N ASP A 273 19.07 13.60 -12.93
CA ASP A 273 20.20 13.63 -12.00
C ASP A 273 20.08 14.75 -10.95
N GLU A 274 19.44 15.87 -11.29
CA GLU A 274 19.25 16.97 -10.35
C GLU A 274 18.29 16.60 -9.22
N ASP A 275 17.29 15.76 -9.50
CA ASP A 275 16.39 15.22 -8.48
C ASP A 275 17.13 14.25 -7.55
N VAL A 276 18.06 13.46 -8.09
CA VAL A 276 18.92 12.55 -7.31
C VAL A 276 19.87 13.36 -6.41
N ARG A 277 20.55 14.39 -6.95
CA ARG A 277 21.39 15.30 -6.15
C ARG A 277 20.59 16.03 -5.07
N ALA A 278 19.33 16.37 -5.35
CA ALA A 278 18.45 17.03 -4.38
C ALA A 278 18.23 16.19 -3.11
N ILE A 279 18.29 14.85 -3.19
CA ILE A 279 18.20 13.97 -2.02
C ILE A 279 19.33 14.26 -1.03
N ALA A 280 20.57 14.34 -1.52
CA ALA A 280 21.73 14.67 -0.66
C ALA A 280 21.62 16.08 -0.08
N ARG A 281 21.20 17.07 -0.90
CA ARG A 281 21.02 18.45 -0.43
C ARG A 281 19.97 18.54 0.68
N LEU A 282 18.82 17.90 0.48
CA LEU A 282 17.74 17.86 1.47
C LEU A 282 18.18 17.17 2.76
N ALA A 283 18.87 16.03 2.67
CA ALA A 283 19.41 15.33 3.84
C ALA A 283 20.40 16.19 4.64
N LYS A 284 21.28 16.93 3.94
CA LYS A 284 22.21 17.88 4.57
C LYS A 284 21.49 19.05 5.22
N GLU A 285 20.40 19.55 4.62
CA GLU A 285 19.57 20.63 5.17
C GLU A 285 18.92 20.19 6.49
N VAL A 286 18.25 19.03 6.49
CA VAL A 286 17.64 18.43 7.69
C VAL A 286 18.71 18.19 8.76
N TYR A 287 19.89 17.71 8.38
CA TYR A 287 21.00 17.54 9.32
C TYR A 287 21.49 18.86 9.92
N ARG A 288 21.57 19.94 9.11
CA ARG A 288 21.96 21.26 9.60
C ARG A 288 20.97 21.79 10.63
N ILE A 289 19.67 21.62 10.40
CA ILE A 289 18.61 21.94 11.36
C ILE A 289 18.83 21.15 12.65
N GLY A 290 18.98 19.82 12.58
CA GLY A 290 19.23 19.00 13.75
C GLY A 290 20.48 19.42 14.54
N LYS A 291 21.55 19.81 13.84
CA LYS A 291 22.79 20.29 14.45
C LYS A 291 22.59 21.60 15.22
N LYS A 292 21.68 22.48 14.80
CA LYS A 292 21.33 23.71 15.56
C LYS A 292 20.75 23.37 16.95
N HIS A 293 19.95 22.31 17.06
CA HIS A 293 19.29 21.93 18.31
C HIS A 293 20.10 20.95 19.18
N HIS A 294 20.79 19.97 18.57
CA HIS A 294 21.43 18.85 19.28
C HIS A 294 22.94 18.73 19.04
N GLY A 295 23.54 19.66 18.30
CA GLY A 295 24.95 19.62 17.96
C GLY A 295 25.34 18.31 17.26
N ARG A 296 26.39 17.65 17.74
CA ARG A 296 26.89 16.38 17.17
C ARG A 296 26.00 15.16 17.44
N ARG A 297 25.02 15.28 18.34
CA ARG A 297 24.08 14.18 18.66
C ARG A 297 22.99 14.03 17.60
N ALA A 298 22.74 15.08 16.81
CA ALA A 298 21.82 14.99 15.68
C ALA A 298 22.29 13.93 14.68
N LYS A 299 21.34 13.12 14.21
CA LYS A 299 21.54 12.10 13.19
C LYS A 299 20.43 12.19 12.15
N VAL A 300 20.81 11.96 10.90
CA VAL A 300 19.89 11.70 9.80
C VAL A 300 20.22 10.32 9.26
N ARG A 301 19.20 9.51 8.99
CA ARG A 301 19.36 8.26 8.23
C ARG A 301 18.53 8.38 6.97
N ILE A 302 19.13 8.17 5.81
CA ILE A 302 18.38 8.11 4.56
C ILE A 302 18.34 6.67 4.09
N GLY A 303 17.15 6.19 3.71
CA GLY A 303 16.96 4.94 3.00
C GLY A 303 16.53 5.25 1.58
N VAL A 304 17.25 4.72 0.59
CA VAL A 304 16.97 4.95 -0.82
C VAL A 304 16.66 3.62 -1.49
N SER A 305 15.40 3.40 -1.83
CA SER A 305 14.99 2.23 -2.60
C SER A 305 14.97 2.52 -4.10
N THR A 306 15.03 1.48 -4.91
CA THR A 306 14.72 1.56 -6.33
C THR A 306 13.21 1.58 -6.50
N PHE A 307 12.69 2.49 -7.32
CA PHE A 307 11.28 2.51 -7.68
C PHE A 307 10.93 1.23 -8.45
N VAL A 308 9.99 0.45 -7.92
CA VAL A 308 9.47 -0.76 -8.58
C VAL A 308 8.02 -0.52 -9.01
N PRO A 309 7.72 -0.49 -10.32
CA PRO A 309 6.35 -0.39 -10.81
C PRO A 309 5.50 -1.59 -10.36
N LYS A 310 4.27 -1.33 -9.93
CA LYS A 310 3.36 -2.35 -9.37
C LYS A 310 2.07 -2.47 -10.17
N PRO A 311 1.47 -3.67 -10.26
CA PRO A 311 0.15 -3.86 -10.87
C PRO A 311 -0.90 -2.99 -10.15
N HIS A 312 -2.00 -2.65 -10.82
CA HIS A 312 -3.11 -1.84 -10.26
C HIS A 312 -2.71 -0.45 -9.76
N THR A 313 -1.58 0.09 -10.24
CA THR A 313 -1.16 1.47 -9.95
C THR A 313 -1.13 2.31 -11.23
N PRO A 314 -1.27 3.63 -11.15
CA PRO A 314 -1.01 4.50 -12.30
C PRO A 314 0.39 4.29 -12.90
N PHE A 315 1.39 3.87 -12.11
CA PHE A 315 2.73 3.59 -12.62
C PHE A 315 2.93 2.15 -13.12
N GLN A 316 1.87 1.36 -13.31
CA GLN A 316 2.01 0.00 -13.87
C GLN A 316 2.59 -0.01 -15.30
N TRP A 317 2.44 1.10 -16.05
CA TRP A 317 3.02 1.31 -17.39
C TRP A 317 4.48 1.77 -17.37
N ALA A 318 5.04 2.14 -16.22
CA ALA A 318 6.42 2.60 -16.15
C ALA A 318 7.40 1.43 -16.36
N SER A 319 8.49 1.69 -17.08
CA SER A 319 9.66 0.81 -17.10
C SER A 319 10.38 0.85 -15.75
N LEU A 320 10.97 -0.28 -15.35
CA LEU A 320 12.00 -0.27 -14.32
C LEU A 320 13.26 0.38 -14.91
N CYS A 321 13.88 1.29 -14.18
CA CYS A 321 15.16 1.88 -14.57
C CYS A 321 16.26 0.79 -14.69
N PRO A 322 17.09 0.80 -15.75
CA PRO A 322 18.20 -0.15 -15.90
C PRO A 322 19.12 -0.21 -14.68
N LEU A 323 19.68 -1.40 -14.41
CA LEU A 323 20.48 -1.66 -13.20
C LEU A 323 21.75 -0.82 -13.13
N ASP A 324 22.43 -0.64 -14.26
CA ASP A 324 23.62 0.19 -14.42
C ASP A 324 23.33 1.66 -14.10
N GLU A 325 22.17 2.16 -14.56
CA GLU A 325 21.72 3.52 -14.28
C GLU A 325 21.34 3.70 -12.80
N ILE A 326 20.70 2.71 -12.18
CA ILE A 326 20.46 2.71 -10.73
C ILE A 326 21.78 2.73 -9.95
N ALA A 327 22.74 1.88 -10.32
CA ALA A 327 24.05 1.85 -9.68
C ALA A 327 24.79 3.20 -9.83
N ARG A 328 24.73 3.83 -11.02
CA ARG A 328 25.28 5.17 -11.27
C ARG A 328 24.64 6.22 -10.36
N LYS A 329 23.30 6.20 -10.21
CA LYS A 329 22.57 7.12 -9.31
C LYS A 329 22.89 6.91 -7.84
N GLN A 330 23.05 5.65 -7.39
CA GLN A 330 23.50 5.33 -6.03
C GLN A 330 24.91 5.86 -5.76
N LEU A 331 25.81 5.72 -6.73
CA LEU A 331 27.17 6.28 -6.64
C LEU A 331 27.15 7.80 -6.59
N LEU A 332 26.42 8.44 -7.50
CA LEU A 332 26.23 9.91 -7.51
C LEU A 332 25.75 10.40 -6.14
N LEU A 333 24.75 9.74 -5.55
CA LEU A 333 24.24 10.13 -4.24
C LEU A 333 25.28 9.95 -3.13
N ARG A 334 26.08 8.88 -3.17
CA ARG A 334 27.16 8.63 -2.21
C ARG A 334 28.22 9.72 -2.28
N GLU A 335 28.64 10.10 -3.49
CA GLU A 335 29.59 11.19 -3.74
C GLU A 335 29.06 12.52 -3.23
N GLU A 336 27.81 12.85 -3.58
CA GLU A 336 27.15 14.08 -3.13
C GLU A 336 27.04 14.16 -1.61
N LEU A 337 26.83 13.05 -0.89
CA LEU A 337 26.77 13.05 0.57
C LEU A 337 28.14 13.30 1.23
N GLY A 338 29.25 13.03 0.53
CA GLY A 338 30.61 13.41 0.94
C GLY A 338 31.05 12.86 2.31
N GLY A 339 30.52 11.71 2.74
CA GLY A 339 30.92 11.08 4.01
C GLY A 339 30.51 11.85 5.28
N ALA A 340 29.43 12.63 5.23
CA ALA A 340 28.93 13.38 6.38
C ALA A 340 28.68 12.47 7.61
N ARG A 341 29.53 12.56 8.65
CA ARG A 341 29.49 11.69 9.87
C ARG A 341 28.16 11.69 10.64
N GLY A 342 27.25 12.62 10.34
CA GLY A 342 25.91 12.72 10.92
C GLY A 342 24.80 12.09 10.07
N ILE A 343 25.10 11.67 8.84
CA ILE A 343 24.15 11.13 7.87
C ILE A 343 24.55 9.69 7.55
N LEU A 344 23.65 8.75 7.82
CA LEU A 344 23.78 7.36 7.39
C LEU A 344 23.02 7.19 6.08
N TYR A 345 23.66 6.58 5.08
CA TYR A 345 23.07 6.25 3.80
C TYR A 345 22.88 4.74 3.68
N ASN A 346 21.63 4.30 3.55
CA ASN A 346 21.25 2.93 3.24
C ASN A 346 20.56 2.89 1.87
N TRP A 347 20.83 1.87 1.08
CA TRP A 347 20.17 1.63 -0.20
C TRP A 347 19.90 0.14 -0.40
N ASN A 348 18.98 -0.19 -1.31
CA ASN A 348 18.67 -1.58 -1.64
C ASN A 348 19.54 -2.12 -2.79
N ASN A 349 19.69 -3.44 -2.86
CA ASN A 349 20.38 -4.10 -3.96
C ASN A 349 19.58 -3.92 -5.27
N PRO A 350 20.18 -3.40 -6.36
CA PRO A 350 19.50 -3.28 -7.65
C PRO A 350 18.99 -4.62 -8.20
N GLU A 351 19.71 -5.73 -8.01
CA GLU A 351 19.30 -7.05 -8.50
C GLU A 351 18.03 -7.58 -7.79
N GLU A 352 17.92 -7.37 -6.48
CA GLU A 352 16.68 -7.68 -5.73
C GLU A 352 15.49 -6.87 -6.27
N SER A 353 15.73 -5.61 -6.64
CA SER A 353 14.70 -4.72 -7.21
C SER A 353 14.24 -5.18 -8.59
N LEU A 354 15.17 -5.67 -9.42
CA LEU A 354 14.83 -6.28 -10.71
C LEU A 354 13.98 -7.53 -10.49
N LEU A 355 14.39 -8.43 -9.62
CA LEU A 355 13.62 -9.64 -9.32
C LEU A 355 12.21 -9.29 -8.80
N GLU A 356 12.10 -8.32 -7.90
CA GLU A 356 10.81 -7.82 -7.40
C GLU A 356 9.93 -7.25 -8.54
N ALA A 357 10.52 -6.52 -9.49
CA ALA A 357 9.79 -5.96 -10.62
C ALA A 357 9.29 -7.04 -11.57
N VAL A 358 10.12 -8.07 -11.83
CA VAL A 358 9.77 -9.21 -12.68
C VAL A 358 8.67 -10.04 -12.03
N LEU A 359 8.85 -10.46 -10.77
CA LEU A 359 7.86 -11.26 -10.06
C LEU A 359 6.55 -10.50 -9.80
N SER A 360 6.59 -9.18 -9.59
CA SER A 360 5.36 -8.42 -9.34
C SER A 360 4.51 -8.18 -10.60
N ARG A 361 5.12 -8.14 -11.80
CA ARG A 361 4.44 -7.88 -13.08
C ARG A 361 4.57 -9.03 -14.10
N GLY A 362 4.99 -10.20 -13.61
CA GLY A 362 5.17 -11.40 -14.41
C GLY A 362 3.86 -12.03 -14.83
N ASP A 363 3.96 -12.94 -15.80
CA ASP A 363 2.88 -13.79 -16.27
C ASP A 363 3.09 -15.25 -15.83
N ARG A 364 2.21 -16.13 -16.30
CA ARG A 364 2.19 -17.54 -15.92
C ARG A 364 3.48 -18.29 -16.25
N ARG A 365 4.26 -17.83 -17.23
CA ARG A 365 5.52 -18.48 -17.62
C ARG A 365 6.58 -18.42 -16.51
N LEU A 366 6.44 -17.48 -15.57
CA LEU A 366 7.35 -17.39 -14.42
C LEU A 366 7.23 -18.55 -13.44
N GLY A 367 6.15 -19.35 -13.48
CA GLY A 367 6.02 -20.52 -12.61
C GLY A 367 7.20 -21.49 -12.76
N ALA A 368 7.60 -21.79 -14.00
CA ALA A 368 8.75 -22.64 -14.27
C ALA A 368 10.07 -22.05 -13.75
N VAL A 369 10.26 -20.73 -13.91
CA VAL A 369 11.45 -20.01 -13.40
C VAL A 369 11.52 -20.06 -11.87
N ILE A 370 10.41 -19.78 -11.17
CA ILE A 370 10.34 -19.80 -9.71
C ILE A 370 10.69 -21.20 -9.18
N ARG A 371 10.13 -22.25 -9.80
CA ARG A 371 10.47 -23.63 -9.47
C ARG A 371 11.96 -23.92 -9.72
N GLY A 372 12.48 -23.54 -10.88
CA GLY A 372 13.88 -23.76 -11.25
C GLY A 372 14.87 -23.06 -10.32
N ALA A 373 14.56 -21.83 -9.89
CA ALA A 373 15.38 -21.07 -8.95
C ALA A 373 15.40 -21.76 -7.58
N TRP A 374 14.24 -22.21 -7.08
CA TRP A 374 14.15 -22.95 -5.83
C TRP A 374 14.93 -24.27 -5.87
N GLU A 375 14.84 -25.04 -6.96
CA GLU A 375 15.61 -26.27 -7.17
C GLU A 375 17.13 -26.01 -7.18
N ARG A 376 17.55 -24.82 -7.62
CA ARG A 376 18.95 -24.33 -7.57
C ARG A 376 19.33 -23.69 -6.23
N GLY A 377 18.45 -23.73 -5.24
CA GLY A 377 18.72 -23.34 -3.87
C GLY A 377 18.36 -21.90 -3.51
N ALA A 378 17.66 -21.16 -4.36
CA ALA A 378 17.05 -19.88 -3.98
C ALA A 378 16.02 -20.10 -2.86
N LYS A 379 16.37 -19.68 -1.65
CA LYS A 379 15.57 -19.83 -0.43
C LYS A 379 15.85 -18.64 0.45
N PHE A 380 14.80 -18.07 1.03
CA PHE A 380 14.94 -16.97 1.98
C PHE A 380 15.59 -15.71 1.37
N ASP A 381 15.44 -15.49 0.06
CA ASP A 381 16.04 -14.36 -0.68
C ASP A 381 15.69 -12.96 -0.14
N ALA A 382 14.61 -12.84 0.64
CA ALA A 382 14.25 -11.59 1.31
C ALA A 382 15.22 -11.21 2.45
N TRP A 383 16.04 -12.15 2.93
CA TRP A 383 17.14 -11.89 3.83
C TRP A 383 18.41 -11.69 2.99
N GLY A 384 18.99 -10.49 3.02
CA GLY A 384 20.04 -10.09 2.09
C GLY A 384 21.31 -10.97 2.12
N ASP A 385 21.59 -11.65 3.24
CA ASP A 385 22.68 -12.62 3.38
C ASP A 385 22.38 -13.99 2.74
N GLN A 386 21.12 -14.23 2.35
CA GLN A 386 20.64 -15.45 1.72
C GLN A 386 20.28 -15.27 0.25
N PHE A 387 20.32 -14.04 -0.28
CA PHE A 387 19.96 -13.75 -1.67
C PHE A 387 20.89 -14.46 -2.66
N ARG A 388 20.32 -15.29 -3.55
CA ARG A 388 21.05 -16.07 -4.56
C ARG A 388 20.66 -15.67 -5.99
N PRO A 389 21.17 -14.55 -6.52
CA PRO A 389 20.79 -14.05 -7.84
C PRO A 389 21.10 -15.05 -8.97
N GLN A 390 22.24 -15.76 -8.90
CA GLN A 390 22.63 -16.71 -9.94
C GLN A 390 21.61 -17.85 -10.12
N ALA A 391 20.99 -18.32 -9.03
CA ALA A 391 19.97 -19.37 -9.11
C ALA A 391 18.74 -18.91 -9.92
N TRP A 392 18.39 -17.62 -9.82
CA TRP A 392 17.34 -17.01 -10.62
C TRP A 392 17.76 -16.85 -12.09
N TRP A 393 18.95 -16.30 -12.35
CA TRP A 393 19.45 -16.08 -13.71
C TRP A 393 19.60 -17.38 -14.50
N ASP A 394 20.10 -18.44 -13.85
CA ASP A 394 20.19 -19.78 -14.46
C ASP A 394 18.80 -20.37 -14.75
N ALA A 395 17.80 -20.09 -13.91
CA ALA A 395 16.43 -20.53 -14.13
C ALA A 395 15.76 -19.77 -15.29
N PHE A 396 15.95 -18.45 -15.36
CA PHE A 396 15.50 -17.65 -16.50
C PHE A 396 16.11 -18.16 -17.82
N ALA A 397 17.43 -18.40 -17.84
CA ALA A 397 18.12 -18.92 -19.01
C ALA A 397 17.62 -20.31 -19.42
N ALA A 398 17.37 -21.21 -18.46
CA ALA A 398 16.86 -22.55 -18.73
C ALA A 398 15.46 -22.54 -19.36
N GLU A 399 14.60 -21.59 -18.95
CA GLU A 399 13.25 -21.43 -19.50
C GLU A 399 13.22 -20.54 -20.77
N GLY A 400 14.36 -20.02 -21.21
CA GLY A 400 14.44 -19.13 -22.38
C GLY A 400 13.71 -17.79 -22.17
N LEU A 401 13.59 -17.34 -20.93
CA LEU A 401 12.91 -16.09 -20.57
C LEU A 401 13.92 -15.01 -20.20
N ASP A 402 13.70 -13.80 -20.70
CA ASP A 402 14.52 -12.63 -20.38
C ASP A 402 13.87 -11.79 -19.27
N PRO A 403 14.51 -11.63 -18.08
CA PRO A 403 13.98 -10.75 -17.04
C PRO A 403 13.82 -9.29 -17.50
N ALA A 404 14.65 -8.81 -18.43
CA ALA A 404 14.54 -7.46 -18.97
C ALA A 404 13.24 -7.24 -19.76
N TRP A 405 12.72 -8.27 -20.42
CA TRP A 405 11.44 -8.23 -21.11
C TRP A 405 10.27 -7.93 -20.16
N TYR A 406 10.31 -8.45 -18.93
CA TYR A 406 9.28 -8.17 -17.92
C TYR A 406 9.44 -6.81 -17.25
N ALA A 407 10.69 -6.37 -17.04
CA ALA A 407 11.03 -5.23 -16.20
C ALA A 407 11.22 -3.91 -16.96
N HIS A 408 12.00 -3.92 -18.04
CA HIS A 408 12.53 -2.70 -18.66
C HIS A 408 11.75 -2.22 -19.88
N ARG A 409 11.06 -3.13 -20.58
CA ARG A 409 10.34 -2.74 -21.81
C ARG A 409 9.25 -1.70 -21.53
N PRO A 410 9.06 -0.72 -22.43
CA PRO A 410 7.88 0.13 -22.41
C PRO A 410 6.61 -0.72 -22.53
N ARG A 411 5.54 -0.31 -21.85
CA ARG A 411 4.23 -0.95 -21.92
C ARG A 411 3.23 -0.04 -22.62
N LEU A 412 2.49 -0.60 -23.57
CA LEU A 412 1.52 0.17 -24.36
C LEU A 412 0.25 0.45 -23.54
N ALA A 413 -0.48 1.48 -23.94
CA ALA A 413 -1.70 1.91 -23.23
C ALA A 413 -2.81 0.85 -23.26
N ASP A 414 -2.90 0.11 -24.36
CA ASP A 414 -3.85 -0.94 -24.68
C ASP A 414 -3.33 -2.35 -24.40
N GLU A 415 -2.09 -2.50 -23.93
CA GLU A 415 -1.49 -3.79 -23.59
C GLU A 415 -2.34 -4.53 -22.55
N VAL A 416 -2.59 -5.82 -22.78
CA VAL A 416 -3.27 -6.70 -21.82
C VAL A 416 -2.25 -7.18 -20.79
N PHE A 417 -2.52 -6.90 -19.52
CA PHE A 417 -1.65 -7.30 -18.42
C PHE A 417 -2.06 -8.65 -17.82
N PRO A 418 -1.11 -9.42 -17.27
CA PRO A 418 -1.40 -10.69 -16.59
C PRO A 418 -2.46 -10.58 -15.48
N TRP A 419 -2.56 -9.42 -14.84
CA TRP A 419 -3.52 -9.13 -13.79
C TRP A 419 -4.81 -8.46 -14.25
N ASP A 420 -5.03 -8.25 -15.56
CA ASP A 420 -6.23 -7.54 -16.05
C ASP A 420 -7.54 -8.30 -15.80
N HIS A 421 -7.47 -9.62 -15.62
CA HIS A 421 -8.62 -10.42 -15.21
C HIS A 421 -8.94 -10.31 -13.71
N ILE A 422 -8.11 -9.60 -12.94
CA ILE A 422 -8.29 -9.34 -11.50
C ILE A 422 -8.70 -7.88 -11.28
N GLY A 423 -9.85 -7.65 -10.67
CA GLY A 423 -10.40 -6.33 -10.44
C GLY A 423 -10.11 -5.79 -9.04
N ALA A 424 -9.22 -4.80 -8.93
CA ALA A 424 -9.04 -4.03 -7.69
C ALA A 424 -10.20 -3.06 -7.39
N GLY A 425 -11.23 -3.00 -8.23
CA GLY A 425 -12.36 -2.07 -8.18
C GLY A 425 -12.03 -0.65 -8.68
N VAL A 426 -10.74 -0.32 -8.80
CA VAL A 426 -10.28 0.87 -9.53
C VAL A 426 -10.19 0.52 -11.02
N GLU A 427 -10.72 1.36 -11.89
CA GLU A 427 -10.76 1.09 -13.33
C GLU A 427 -9.40 1.35 -14.00
N LYS A 428 -8.98 0.43 -14.88
CA LYS A 428 -7.73 0.56 -15.66
C LYS A 428 -7.65 1.87 -16.45
N ARG A 429 -8.75 2.30 -17.07
CA ARG A 429 -8.82 3.59 -17.78
C ARG A 429 -8.50 4.77 -16.86
N TRP A 430 -8.95 4.73 -15.60
CA TRP A 430 -8.68 5.80 -14.64
C TRP A 430 -7.21 5.82 -14.25
N LEU A 431 -6.60 4.65 -14.04
CA LEU A 431 -5.17 4.51 -13.79
C LEU A 431 -4.35 5.07 -14.96
N LEU A 432 -4.74 4.79 -16.20
CA LEU A 432 -4.08 5.28 -17.41
C LEU A 432 -4.18 6.81 -17.54
N MET A 433 -5.35 7.40 -17.24
CA MET A 433 -5.49 8.85 -17.23
C MET A 433 -4.57 9.50 -16.17
N ASP A 434 -4.40 8.85 -15.01
CA ASP A 434 -3.51 9.34 -13.97
C ASP A 434 -2.02 9.13 -14.29
N TRP A 435 -1.69 8.09 -15.05
CA TRP A 435 -0.39 7.92 -15.67
C TRP A 435 -0.06 9.12 -16.56
N TYR A 436 -0.93 9.50 -17.49
CA TYR A 436 -0.68 10.65 -18.35
C TYR A 436 -0.64 11.98 -17.58
N ALA A 437 -1.47 12.15 -16.55
CA ALA A 437 -1.41 13.30 -15.65
C ALA A 437 -0.05 13.44 -14.97
N SER A 438 0.56 12.31 -14.56
CA SER A 438 1.90 12.31 -13.97
C SER A 438 2.97 12.84 -14.93
N GLN A 439 2.87 12.51 -16.22
CA GLN A 439 3.84 12.95 -17.23
C GLN A 439 3.76 14.46 -17.47
N ARG A 440 2.62 15.08 -17.14
CA ARG A 440 2.42 16.53 -17.20
C ARG A 440 2.66 17.24 -15.86
N GLY A 441 3.04 16.52 -14.80
CA GLY A 441 3.20 17.07 -13.45
C GLY A 441 1.89 17.50 -12.78
N GLU A 442 0.74 17.04 -13.29
CA GLU A 442 -0.56 17.39 -12.70
C GLU A 442 -0.78 16.66 -11.38
N VAL A 443 -1.26 17.39 -10.37
CA VAL A 443 -1.54 16.85 -9.04
C VAL A 443 -3.03 16.63 -8.86
N LYS A 444 -3.38 15.51 -8.22
CA LYS A 444 -4.73 15.25 -7.71
C LYS A 444 -4.74 15.50 -6.21
N VAL A 445 -5.60 16.41 -5.77
CA VAL A 445 -5.84 16.65 -4.35
C VAL A 445 -6.55 15.46 -3.71
N ASP A 446 -6.63 15.47 -2.38
CA ASP A 446 -7.27 14.40 -1.63
C ASP A 446 -8.72 14.15 -2.09
N CYS A 447 -9.06 12.90 -2.39
CA CYS A 447 -10.38 12.54 -2.88
C CYS A 447 -11.50 12.65 -1.83
N ARG A 448 -11.16 12.91 -0.56
CA ARG A 448 -12.12 13.32 0.49
C ARG A 448 -12.74 14.69 0.22
N ASN A 449 -12.10 15.52 -0.61
CA ASN A 449 -12.55 16.85 -1.00
C ASN A 449 -13.18 16.89 -2.40
N HIS A 450 -12.94 15.87 -3.22
CA HIS A 450 -13.52 15.74 -4.55
C HIS A 450 -13.49 14.29 -5.07
N CYS A 451 -14.61 13.77 -5.57
CA CYS A 451 -14.67 12.42 -6.13
C CYS A 451 -14.14 12.39 -7.57
N TYR A 452 -13.07 11.65 -7.83
CA TYR A 452 -12.47 11.49 -9.17
C TYR A 452 -13.02 10.31 -9.98
N HIS A 453 -14.15 9.72 -9.58
CA HIS A 453 -14.79 8.60 -10.29
C HIS A 453 -13.85 7.44 -10.63
N CYS A 454 -13.00 7.03 -9.66
CA CYS A 454 -11.98 5.98 -9.89
C CYS A 454 -12.51 4.56 -10.18
N GLY A 455 -13.83 4.33 -10.13
CA GLY A 455 -14.45 3.02 -10.35
C GLY A 455 -15.02 2.35 -9.10
N ILE A 456 -14.51 2.67 -7.90
CA ILE A 456 -14.90 2.00 -6.64
C ILE A 456 -16.40 2.05 -6.37
N LEU A 457 -17.05 3.19 -6.59
CA LEU A 457 -18.50 3.33 -6.37
C LEU A 457 -19.34 2.58 -7.41
N THR A 458 -18.79 2.35 -8.60
CA THR A 458 -19.41 1.54 -9.65
C THR A 458 -19.26 0.05 -9.32
N ALA A 459 -18.04 -0.39 -9.03
CA ALA A 459 -17.72 -1.78 -8.71
C ALA A 459 -18.48 -2.31 -7.49
N PHE A 460 -18.68 -1.45 -6.49
CA PHE A 460 -19.33 -1.82 -5.23
C PHE A 460 -20.66 -1.09 -5.00
N LYS A 461 -21.38 -0.73 -6.07
CA LYS A 461 -22.64 0.02 -5.99
C LYS A 461 -23.66 -0.62 -5.03
N GLY A 462 -23.85 -1.93 -5.12
CA GLY A 462 -24.79 -2.66 -4.27
C GLY A 462 -24.42 -2.63 -2.78
N ILE A 463 -23.14 -2.87 -2.47
CA ILE A 463 -22.62 -2.78 -1.10
C ILE A 463 -22.74 -1.36 -0.57
N ARG A 464 -22.29 -0.37 -1.34
CA ARG A 464 -22.29 1.03 -0.91
C ARG A 464 -23.71 1.58 -0.70
N ALA A 465 -24.68 1.19 -1.53
CA ALA A 465 -26.08 1.61 -1.36
C ALA A 465 -26.66 1.20 0.00
N ASN A 466 -26.24 0.05 0.52
CA ASN A 466 -26.72 -0.51 1.79
C ASN A 466 -25.81 -0.18 2.99
N THR A 467 -24.74 0.58 2.78
CA THR A 467 -23.76 0.92 3.81
C THR A 467 -24.01 2.34 4.34
N PRO A 468 -23.98 2.59 5.66
CA PRO A 468 -24.13 3.93 6.23
C PRO A 468 -23.20 4.97 5.57
N PRO A 469 -23.67 6.20 5.29
CA PRO A 469 -22.88 7.20 4.58
C PRO A 469 -21.50 7.49 5.19
N GLN A 470 -21.39 7.50 6.52
CA GLN A 470 -20.17 7.76 7.28
C GLN A 470 -19.15 6.61 7.29
N ALA A 471 -19.56 5.38 6.94
CA ALA A 471 -18.68 4.23 7.00
C ALA A 471 -17.54 4.27 5.98
N TRP A 472 -17.79 4.93 4.84
CA TRP A 472 -16.80 5.11 3.78
C TRP A 472 -16.50 6.59 3.63
N GLN A 473 -15.23 6.92 3.41
CA GLN A 473 -14.83 8.27 3.04
C GLN A 473 -15.21 8.62 1.58
N CYS A 474 -15.64 7.63 0.79
CA CYS A 474 -16.23 7.86 -0.54
C CYS A 474 -17.69 8.35 -0.41
N PRO A 475 -18.18 9.21 -1.34
CA PRO A 475 -19.54 9.71 -1.26
C PRO A 475 -20.58 8.57 -1.33
N PRO A 476 -21.77 8.76 -0.72
CA PRO A 476 -22.86 7.80 -0.82
C PRO A 476 -23.36 7.71 -2.25
N VAL A 477 -23.85 6.53 -2.64
CA VAL A 477 -24.63 6.35 -3.88
C VAL A 477 -26.11 6.57 -3.55
N ARG A 478 -26.91 7.05 -4.52
CA ARG A 478 -28.33 7.37 -4.29
C ARG A 478 -29.08 6.15 -3.71
N ASN A 479 -29.66 6.32 -2.53
CA ASN A 479 -30.60 5.39 -1.89
C ASN A 479 -31.68 6.23 -1.17
N PRO A 480 -32.99 6.06 -1.49
CA PRO A 480 -34.08 6.81 -0.89
C PRO A 480 -34.11 6.78 0.64
N ARG A 481 -33.68 5.65 1.24
CA ARG A 481 -33.65 5.47 2.71
C ARG A 481 -32.69 6.44 3.40
N TRP A 482 -31.53 6.72 2.81
CA TRP A 482 -30.55 7.65 3.39
C TRP A 482 -30.96 9.11 3.21
N GLN A 483 -31.76 9.42 2.19
CA GLN A 483 -32.30 10.77 2.00
C GLN A 483 -33.30 11.10 3.12
N GLN A 484 -34.19 10.17 3.45
CA GLN A 484 -35.15 10.33 4.56
C GLN A 484 -34.45 10.51 5.93
N LEU A 485 -33.41 9.72 6.21
CA LEU A 485 -32.64 9.85 7.47
C LEU A 485 -31.81 11.15 7.54
N ALA A 486 -31.31 11.63 6.40
CA ALA A 486 -30.63 12.93 6.33
C ALA A 486 -31.60 14.10 6.54
N GLU A 487 -32.81 14.01 5.98
CA GLU A 487 -33.89 14.98 6.17
C GLU A 487 -34.40 15.03 7.61
N ALA A 488 -34.33 13.90 8.33
CA ALA A 488 -34.65 13.80 9.75
C ALA A 488 -33.54 14.32 10.70
N GLY A 489 -32.37 14.72 10.17
CA GLY A 489 -31.26 15.24 10.98
C GLY A 489 -30.45 14.18 11.75
N GLU A 490 -30.63 12.90 11.43
CA GLU A 490 -30.07 11.78 12.20
C GLU A 490 -28.65 11.36 11.76
N ILE A 491 -28.04 12.04 10.79
CA ILE A 491 -26.70 11.73 10.27
C ILE A 491 -25.68 12.78 10.72
N ILE A 492 -25.01 12.53 11.86
CA ILE A 492 -23.93 13.36 12.40
C ILE A 492 -22.57 12.85 11.90
N GLY A 493 -21.64 13.75 11.54
CA GLY A 493 -20.23 13.40 11.25
C GLY A 493 -19.82 13.29 9.77
N LEU A 494 -20.67 13.72 8.84
CA LEU A 494 -20.36 13.67 7.40
C LEU A 494 -19.19 14.59 7.01
N THR A 495 -18.26 14.10 6.18
CA THR A 495 -17.21 14.92 5.57
C THR A 495 -17.80 16.01 4.66
N PRO A 496 -17.09 17.13 4.40
CA PRO A 496 -17.58 18.20 3.54
C PRO A 496 -18.09 17.73 2.16
N VAL A 497 -17.44 16.73 1.55
CA VAL A 497 -17.89 16.12 0.27
C VAL A 497 -19.15 15.29 0.41
N VAL A 498 -19.33 14.57 1.52
CA VAL A 498 -20.57 13.83 1.74
C VAL A 498 -21.72 14.81 1.97
N ARG A 499 -21.49 15.92 2.69
CA ARG A 499 -22.48 17.01 2.85
C ARG A 499 -22.78 17.70 1.53
N GLU A 500 -21.77 18.01 0.72
CA GLU A 500 -21.94 18.78 -0.51
C GLU A 500 -22.56 17.95 -1.65
N ASN A 501 -22.21 16.66 -1.77
CA ASN A 501 -22.90 15.76 -2.70
C ASN A 501 -24.33 15.44 -2.26
N MET A 502 -24.62 15.40 -0.96
CA MET A 502 -26.00 15.32 -0.47
C MET A 502 -26.80 16.59 -0.81
N LYS A 503 -26.16 17.78 -0.79
CA LYS A 503 -26.79 19.04 -1.20
C LYS A 503 -26.99 19.14 -2.73
N ARG A 504 -26.01 18.69 -3.53
CA ARG A 504 -26.08 18.65 -5.01
C ARG A 504 -27.01 17.55 -5.55
N ALA A 505 -27.57 16.70 -4.68
CA ALA A 505 -28.61 15.74 -5.06
C ALA A 505 -29.99 16.40 -5.27
N ARG A 506 -30.14 17.72 -5.05
CA ARG A 506 -31.24 18.51 -5.63
C ARG A 506 -30.89 18.84 -7.08
N VAL A 507 -31.48 18.09 -8.01
CA VAL A 507 -31.50 18.47 -9.42
C VAL A 507 -32.39 19.72 -9.57
N PRO A 508 -32.01 20.75 -10.35
CA PRO A 508 -33.03 21.56 -11.00
C PRO A 508 -33.65 20.69 -12.11
N GLU A 509 -34.94 20.40 -11.98
CA GLU A 509 -35.77 19.81 -13.04
C GLU A 509 -35.47 20.50 -14.39
N VAL A 510 -35.11 19.72 -15.41
CA VAL A 510 -35.73 19.69 -16.75
C VAL A 510 -35.50 18.31 -17.36
#